data_AF-A0AAD7IZB8-F1
#
_entry.id   AF-A0AAD7IZB8-F1
#
_cell.length_a   1.000
_cell.length_b   1.000
_cell.length_c   1.000
_cell.angle_alpha   90.00
_cell.angle_beta   90.00
_cell.angle_gamma   90.00
#
_symmetry.space_group_name_H-M   'P 1'
#
loop_
_entity.id
_entity.type
_entity.pdbx_description
1 polymer ?
#
loop_
_entity_poly.entity_id
_entity_poly.type
_entity_poly.pdbx_seq_one_letter_code
_entity_poly.pdbx_strand_id
1 'polypeptide(L)'
;MSVLSAPWPSPWTHHQPASFSALAAPVIPPLDPLDSPFPSPAHLHDHAQSPFSALAAPPSSSPRRTPHPASHSHPQVQSPGPAVPPRNTRSLDRTSLIQILTFLSTLLPARFGTARQIRLVIHGGAVMLLNESLARLAASSPPSSSSSPNTNTPRTTTRDIDYIARAFAAEWAQYGVYDANERLRLCALETARLFGLGADWLNSDADVALPMATECVLFFLTRVLERLNPRPSLACATGILYSPASADSCIFFFPPLPPSRAH
;
A
#
# COMPACT_ATOMS: atom_id res chain seq x y z
N MET A 1 35.50 -60.83 -4.45
CA MET A 1 34.32 -59.97 -4.18
C MET A 1 34.62 -58.61 -4.80
N SER A 2 34.18 -58.40 -6.03
CA SER A 2 34.44 -57.16 -6.78
C SER A 2 33.13 -56.41 -6.91
N VAL A 3 33.08 -55.18 -6.37
CA VAL A 3 31.90 -54.32 -6.43
C VAL A 3 32.07 -53.40 -7.65
N LEU A 4 31.27 -53.64 -8.68
CA LEU A 4 31.10 -52.76 -9.84
C LEU A 4 30.28 -51.55 -9.41
N SER A 5 30.87 -50.35 -9.48
CA SER A 5 30.17 -49.08 -9.34
C SER A 5 29.69 -48.61 -10.72
N ALA A 6 28.39 -48.40 -10.87
CA ALA A 6 27.79 -47.81 -12.06
C ALA A 6 27.84 -46.27 -12.00
N PRO A 7 28.08 -45.55 -13.11
CA PRO A 7 28.01 -44.10 -13.15
C PRO A 7 26.55 -43.63 -13.25
N TRP A 8 26.24 -42.56 -12.50
CA TRP A 8 24.97 -41.83 -12.59
C TRP A 8 24.92 -41.01 -13.90
N PRO A 9 23.75 -40.90 -14.57
CA PRO A 9 23.60 -40.01 -15.71
C PRO A 9 23.39 -38.55 -15.27
N SER A 10 24.12 -37.64 -15.89
CA SER A 10 23.94 -36.18 -15.77
C SER A 10 22.66 -35.71 -16.48
N PRO A 11 21.83 -34.84 -15.87
CA PRO A 11 20.69 -34.25 -16.55
C PRO A 11 20.98 -32.79 -16.93
N TRP A 12 21.73 -32.56 -18.01
CA TRP A 12 21.79 -31.24 -18.65
C TRP A 12 21.92 -31.42 -20.16
N THR A 13 20.78 -31.62 -20.83
CA THR A 13 20.66 -31.44 -22.27
C THR A 13 20.69 -29.96 -22.60
N HIS A 14 21.69 -29.55 -23.38
CA HIS A 14 21.77 -28.26 -24.03
C HIS A 14 20.53 -28.02 -24.90
N HIS A 15 19.61 -27.18 -24.43
CA HIS A 15 18.68 -26.49 -25.32
C HIS A 15 19.40 -25.26 -25.88
N GLN A 16 19.58 -25.24 -27.21
CA GLN A 16 19.96 -24.03 -27.93
C GLN A 16 18.89 -22.95 -27.73
N PRO A 17 19.26 -21.67 -27.54
CA PRO A 17 18.29 -20.60 -27.60
C PRO A 17 17.79 -20.45 -29.03
N ALA A 18 16.48 -20.57 -29.22
CA ALA A 18 15.82 -20.17 -30.45
C ALA A 18 16.12 -18.68 -30.70
N SER A 19 16.66 -18.36 -31.87
CA SER A 19 16.76 -17.00 -32.38
C SER A 19 15.37 -16.36 -32.38
N PHE A 20 15.17 -15.36 -31.52
CA PHE A 20 14.04 -14.45 -31.64
C PHE A 20 14.33 -13.51 -32.81
N SER A 21 13.73 -13.80 -33.97
CA SER A 21 13.59 -12.82 -35.04
C SER A 21 12.82 -11.62 -34.51
N ALA A 22 13.43 -10.44 -34.65
CA ALA A 22 12.81 -9.16 -34.34
C ALA A 22 11.51 -9.00 -35.13
N LEU A 23 10.37 -9.05 -34.43
CA LEU A 23 9.11 -8.57 -34.95
C LEU A 23 9.24 -7.05 -35.11
N ALA A 24 9.14 -6.60 -36.36
CA ALA A 24 9.10 -5.20 -36.73
C ALA A 24 8.02 -4.47 -35.91
N ALA A 25 8.39 -3.34 -35.32
CA ALA A 25 7.45 -2.44 -34.68
C ALA A 25 6.38 -1.98 -35.71
N PRO A 26 5.11 -1.89 -35.33
CA PRO A 26 4.10 -1.30 -36.20
C PRO A 26 4.46 0.16 -36.47
N VAL A 27 4.55 0.51 -37.75
CA VAL A 27 4.66 1.89 -38.21
C VAL A 27 3.40 2.62 -37.78
N ILE A 28 3.54 3.51 -36.80
CA ILE A 28 2.47 4.42 -36.37
C ILE A 28 2.35 5.50 -37.45
N PRO A 29 1.19 5.66 -38.12
CA PRO A 29 1.00 6.77 -39.05
C PRO A 29 1.07 8.10 -38.29
N PRO A 30 1.62 9.17 -38.89
CA PRO A 30 1.67 10.49 -38.28
C PRO A 30 0.25 10.98 -38.00
N LEU A 31 0.02 11.44 -36.77
CA LEU A 31 -1.23 12.08 -36.36
C LEU A 31 -1.33 13.43 -37.07
N ASP A 32 -2.41 13.63 -37.82
CA ASP A 32 -2.76 14.93 -38.38
C ASP A 32 -3.01 15.95 -37.27
N PRO A 33 -2.57 17.21 -37.42
CA PRO A 33 -2.88 18.29 -36.50
C PRO A 33 -4.37 18.64 -36.60
N LEU A 34 -5.12 18.30 -35.54
CA LEU A 34 -6.48 18.80 -35.33
C LEU A 34 -6.43 20.28 -34.93
N ASP A 35 -6.39 21.15 -35.93
CA ASP A 35 -6.77 22.56 -35.79
C ASP A 35 -8.26 22.63 -35.45
N SER A 36 -8.57 22.82 -34.17
CA SER A 36 -9.89 23.22 -33.71
C SER A 36 -9.75 24.48 -32.85
N PRO A 37 -10.36 25.61 -33.26
CA PRO A 37 -10.29 26.85 -32.50
C PRO A 37 -11.20 26.76 -31.27
N PHE A 38 -10.59 26.85 -30.08
CA PHE A 38 -11.31 27.03 -28.83
C PHE A 38 -12.09 28.36 -28.85
N PRO A 39 -13.41 28.37 -28.61
CA PRO A 39 -14.13 29.61 -28.35
C PRO A 39 -13.79 30.12 -26.95
N SER A 40 -13.44 31.41 -26.87
CA SER A 40 -13.23 32.14 -25.62
C SER A 40 -14.51 32.18 -24.79
N PRO A 41 -14.48 31.93 -23.48
CA PRO A 41 -15.63 32.14 -22.61
C PRO A 41 -15.73 33.63 -22.29
N ALA A 42 -16.73 34.28 -22.89
CA ALA A 42 -17.15 35.62 -22.53
C ALA A 42 -17.78 35.62 -21.12
N HIS A 43 -17.35 36.61 -20.33
CA HIS A 43 -18.09 37.31 -19.28
C HIS A 43 -19.56 36.90 -19.10
N LEU A 44 -19.93 36.41 -17.91
CA LEU A 44 -21.31 36.56 -17.44
C LEU A 44 -21.41 36.67 -15.90
N HIS A 45 -21.83 37.88 -15.51
CA HIS A 45 -22.78 38.22 -14.46
C HIS A 45 -22.48 37.98 -12.98
N ASP A 46 -22.30 39.15 -12.36
CA ASP A 46 -22.58 39.60 -11.00
C ASP A 46 -24.06 39.41 -10.57
N HIS A 47 -24.31 39.56 -9.25
CA HIS A 47 -25.58 39.43 -8.49
C HIS A 47 -25.99 37.99 -8.07
N ALA A 48 -26.44 37.69 -6.84
CA ALA A 48 -27.07 38.51 -5.82
C ALA A 48 -26.83 37.96 -4.39
N GLN A 49 -26.87 38.90 -3.45
CA GLN A 49 -26.90 38.69 -2.01
C GLN A 49 -28.18 37.95 -1.58
N SER A 50 -28.07 37.04 -0.61
CA SER A 50 -29.22 36.49 0.11
C SER A 50 -29.05 36.75 1.61
N PRO A 51 -29.96 37.50 2.25
CA PRO A 51 -30.01 37.66 3.70
C PRO A 51 -30.95 36.60 4.28
N PHE A 52 -30.42 35.60 4.97
CA PHE A 52 -31.27 34.70 5.77
C PHE A 52 -31.37 35.21 7.20
N SER A 53 -32.57 35.71 7.49
CA SER A 53 -33.04 36.22 8.77
C SER A 53 -32.95 35.19 9.89
N ALA A 54 -32.54 35.69 11.05
CA ALA A 54 -32.66 35.06 12.35
C ALA A 54 -34.13 34.93 12.80
N LEU A 55 -34.49 33.76 13.33
CA LEU A 55 -35.62 33.54 14.24
C LEU A 55 -35.18 32.41 15.19
N ALA A 56 -34.89 32.72 16.45
CA ALA A 56 -35.81 32.84 17.58
C ALA A 56 -35.76 31.56 18.44
N ALA A 57 -35.15 31.71 19.62
CA ALA A 57 -35.14 30.71 20.68
C ALA A 57 -36.41 30.79 21.53
N PRO A 58 -36.92 29.67 22.06
CA PRO A 58 -37.78 29.68 23.24
C PRO A 58 -37.04 29.28 24.54
N PRO A 59 -37.49 29.77 25.71
CA PRO A 59 -36.85 29.60 27.02
C PRO A 59 -37.42 28.41 27.83
N SER A 60 -36.66 28.01 28.86
CA SER A 60 -37.07 27.53 30.21
C SER A 60 -38.16 26.44 30.31
N SER A 61 -38.14 25.40 31.14
CA SER A 61 -37.51 25.13 32.44
C SER A 61 -38.01 23.73 32.87
N SER A 62 -37.20 22.96 33.61
CA SER A 62 -37.72 21.98 34.59
C SER A 62 -36.62 21.43 35.52
N PRO A 63 -37.01 20.96 36.73
CA PRO A 63 -36.16 20.99 37.90
C PRO A 63 -35.40 19.67 38.15
N ARG A 64 -34.11 19.86 38.38
CA ARG A 64 -33.25 19.26 39.43
C ARG A 64 -33.83 18.05 40.19
N ARG A 65 -33.43 16.84 39.77
CA ARG A 65 -33.28 15.69 40.67
C ARG A 65 -31.80 15.48 40.97
N THR A 66 -31.47 15.51 42.25
CA THR A 66 -30.14 15.25 42.81
C THR A 66 -29.74 13.78 42.61
N PRO A 67 -28.66 13.47 41.88
CA PRO A 67 -28.07 12.14 41.86
C PRO A 67 -27.07 11.99 43.02
N HIS A 68 -27.07 10.81 43.61
CA HIS A 68 -26.08 10.33 44.58
C HIS A 68 -24.65 10.41 44.00
N PRO A 69 -23.62 10.66 44.83
CA PRO A 69 -22.23 10.61 44.40
C PRO A 69 -21.83 9.15 44.18
N ALA A 70 -22.09 8.62 42.99
CA ALA A 70 -21.38 7.44 42.53
C ALA A 70 -19.90 7.83 42.46
N SER A 71 -19.04 7.15 43.22
CA SER A 71 -17.59 7.30 43.15
C SER A 71 -17.15 7.01 41.71
N HIS A 72 -17.01 8.06 40.91
CA HIS A 72 -16.51 7.97 39.54
C HIS A 72 -15.01 7.74 39.65
N SER A 73 -14.63 6.46 39.60
CA SER A 73 -13.26 6.02 39.34
C SER A 73 -12.75 6.85 38.18
N HIS A 74 -11.88 7.82 38.46
CA HIS A 74 -11.31 8.66 37.41
C HIS A 74 -10.60 7.73 36.43
N PRO A 75 -10.93 7.80 35.13
CA PRO A 75 -10.20 7.02 34.13
C PRO A 75 -8.73 7.39 34.30
N GLN A 76 -7.94 6.39 34.66
CA GLN A 76 -6.52 6.53 34.89
C GLN A 76 -5.93 7.14 33.62
N VAL A 77 -5.47 8.39 33.69
CA VAL A 77 -4.85 9.09 32.57
C VAL A 77 -3.65 8.24 32.19
N GLN A 78 -3.75 7.53 31.06
CA GLN A 78 -2.65 6.73 30.55
C GLN A 78 -1.49 7.71 30.31
N SER A 79 -0.38 7.50 31.03
CA SER A 79 0.83 8.31 30.86
C SER A 79 1.16 8.35 29.37
N PRO A 80 1.37 9.54 28.78
CA PRO A 80 1.63 9.67 27.36
C PRO A 80 2.84 8.79 27.02
N GLY A 81 2.65 7.83 26.12
CA GLY A 81 3.72 6.97 25.65
C GLY A 81 4.87 7.79 25.05
N PRO A 82 6.06 7.20 24.87
CA PRO A 82 7.20 7.90 24.30
C PRO A 82 6.83 8.54 22.96
N ALA A 83 7.25 9.80 22.77
CA ALA A 83 7.00 10.54 21.54
C ALA A 83 7.70 9.83 20.37
N VAL A 84 6.97 9.64 19.26
CA VAL A 84 7.51 9.06 18.03
C VAL A 84 8.41 10.10 17.36
N PRO A 85 9.68 9.80 17.05
CA PRO A 85 10.55 10.72 16.32
C PRO A 85 9.95 11.09 14.96
N PRO A 86 10.15 12.31 14.44
CA PRO A 86 9.57 12.69 13.16
C PRO A 86 10.17 11.92 11.97
N ARG A 87 11.43 11.46 12.08
CA ARG A 87 12.16 10.77 11.01
C ARG A 87 12.67 9.40 11.42
N ASN A 88 12.58 8.43 10.53
CA ASN A 88 13.00 7.08 10.75
C ASN A 88 14.49 6.95 10.42
N THR A 89 15.28 6.69 11.44
CA THR A 89 16.73 6.45 11.32
C THR A 89 17.05 4.96 11.26
N ARG A 90 16.06 4.09 11.45
CA ARG A 90 16.23 2.64 11.49
C ARG A 90 16.14 2.06 10.07
N SER A 91 17.19 1.35 9.65
CA SER A 91 17.13 0.54 8.44
C SER A 91 16.20 -0.67 8.64
N LEU A 92 15.34 -0.91 7.66
CA LEU A 92 14.38 -2.00 7.58
C LEU A 92 14.89 -3.03 6.59
N ASP A 93 15.20 -4.22 7.08
CA ASP A 93 15.44 -5.41 6.26
C ASP A 93 14.12 -6.13 5.93
N ARG A 94 14.20 -7.20 5.15
CA ARG A 94 13.01 -7.99 4.79
C ARG A 94 12.25 -8.53 6.00
N THR A 95 12.97 -9.06 6.99
CA THR A 95 12.37 -9.69 8.17
C THR A 95 11.59 -8.67 8.99
N SER A 96 12.18 -7.50 9.26
CA SER A 96 11.53 -6.41 9.97
C SER A 96 10.34 -5.86 9.20
N LEU A 97 10.43 -5.70 7.87
CA LEU A 97 9.28 -5.29 7.05
C LEU A 97 8.10 -6.26 7.19
N ILE A 98 8.34 -7.57 7.14
CA ILE A 98 7.29 -8.59 7.32
C ILE A 98 6.66 -8.44 8.72
N GLN A 99 7.46 -8.32 9.78
CA GLN A 99 6.95 -8.17 11.14
C GLN A 99 6.11 -6.89 11.32
N ILE A 100 6.61 -5.77 10.80
CA ILE A 100 5.95 -4.46 10.85
C ILE A 100 4.62 -4.49 10.10
N LEU A 101 4.62 -5.00 8.86
CA LEU A 101 3.40 -5.12 8.05
C LEU A 101 2.40 -6.12 8.64
N THR A 102 2.89 -7.19 9.26
CA THR A 102 2.04 -8.15 10.00
C THR A 102 1.38 -7.46 11.19
N PHE A 103 2.11 -6.68 11.98
CA PHE A 103 1.50 -5.94 13.08
C PHE A 103 0.54 -4.85 12.59
N LEU A 104 0.91 -4.08 11.57
CA LEU A 104 0.00 -3.08 10.97
C LEU A 104 -1.33 -3.74 10.57
N SER A 105 -1.28 -4.96 10.02
CA SER A 105 -2.49 -5.71 9.63
C SER A 105 -3.46 -5.98 10.76
N THR A 106 -2.99 -6.11 12.00
CA THR A 106 -3.86 -6.40 13.15
C THR A 106 -4.59 -5.15 13.64
N LEU A 107 -4.02 -3.96 13.39
CA LEU A 107 -4.61 -2.67 13.75
C LEU A 107 -5.70 -2.23 12.77
N LEU A 108 -5.54 -2.55 11.49
CA LEU A 108 -6.42 -2.04 10.44
C LEU A 108 -7.91 -2.45 10.64
N PRO A 109 -8.28 -3.70 10.99
CA PRO A 109 -9.67 -4.07 11.21
C PRO A 109 -10.36 -3.26 12.32
N ALA A 110 -9.63 -2.81 13.33
CA ALA A 110 -10.19 -1.98 14.39
C ALA A 110 -10.58 -0.56 13.91
N ARG A 111 -9.92 -0.05 12.86
CA ARG A 111 -10.18 1.30 12.31
C ARG A 111 -11.08 1.29 11.07
N PHE A 112 -11.05 0.21 10.31
CA PHE A 112 -11.72 0.08 9.01
C PHE A 112 -12.85 -0.96 9.00
N GLY A 113 -13.01 -1.71 10.10
CA GLY A 113 -13.95 -2.82 10.23
C GLY A 113 -13.40 -4.14 9.68
N THR A 114 -14.04 -5.24 10.05
CA THR A 114 -13.67 -6.60 9.62
C THR A 114 -14.41 -7.05 8.37
N ALA A 115 -15.43 -6.32 7.92
CA ALA A 115 -16.29 -6.76 6.82
C ALA A 115 -15.63 -6.67 5.44
N ARG A 116 -14.49 -5.97 5.31
CA ARG A 116 -13.87 -5.66 4.03
C ARG A 116 -12.39 -5.97 4.03
N GLN A 117 -11.91 -6.38 2.86
CA GLN A 117 -10.50 -6.54 2.58
C GLN A 117 -9.86 -5.16 2.43
N ILE A 118 -8.68 -4.99 3.01
CA ILE A 118 -7.95 -3.73 2.96
C ILE A 118 -6.81 -3.89 1.97
N ARG A 119 -6.75 -3.01 0.96
CA ARG A 119 -5.72 -3.01 -0.08
C ARG A 119 -4.79 -1.82 0.11
N LEU A 120 -3.52 -2.09 0.33
CA LEU A 120 -2.47 -1.07 0.38
C LEU A 120 -1.49 -1.31 -0.76
N VAL A 121 -1.35 -0.32 -1.64
CA VAL A 121 -0.44 -0.38 -2.78
C VAL A 121 0.89 0.21 -2.35
N ILE A 122 1.89 -0.66 -2.22
CA ILE A 122 3.25 -0.30 -1.81
C ILE A 122 4.16 -0.28 -3.04
N HIS A 123 5.09 0.68 -3.07
CA HIS A 123 6.11 0.78 -4.12
C HIS A 123 7.49 1.08 -3.51
N GLY A 124 8.47 1.39 -4.38
CA GLY A 124 9.79 1.86 -3.94
C GLY A 124 10.67 0.76 -3.32
N GLY A 125 11.48 1.13 -2.33
CA GLY A 125 12.52 0.27 -1.76
C GLY A 125 11.97 -0.99 -1.07
N ALA A 126 10.80 -0.89 -0.43
CA ALA A 126 10.18 -2.02 0.26
C ALA A 126 9.78 -3.16 -0.70
N VAL A 127 9.31 -2.83 -1.92
CA VAL A 127 8.95 -3.83 -2.94
C VAL A 127 10.14 -4.68 -3.35
N MET A 128 11.31 -4.06 -3.52
CA MET A 128 12.55 -4.76 -3.87
C MET A 128 12.98 -5.80 -2.82
N LEU A 129 12.65 -5.57 -1.55
CA LEU A 129 13.01 -6.46 -0.43
C LEU A 129 11.98 -7.57 -0.20
N LEU A 130 10.70 -7.23 -0.36
CA LEU A 130 9.59 -8.14 -0.10
C LEU A 130 9.35 -9.13 -1.25
N ASN A 131 9.77 -8.77 -2.48
CA ASN A 131 9.63 -9.64 -3.64
C ASN A 131 10.84 -10.56 -3.82
N GLU A 132 10.64 -11.87 -3.65
CA GLU A 132 11.70 -12.88 -3.81
C GLU A 132 12.29 -12.94 -5.23
N SER A 133 11.47 -12.73 -6.25
CA SER A 133 11.94 -12.78 -7.64
C SER A 133 12.78 -11.56 -7.99
N LEU A 134 12.39 -10.36 -7.55
CA LEU A 134 13.19 -9.14 -7.73
C LEU A 134 14.49 -9.21 -6.93
N ALA A 135 14.44 -9.72 -5.70
CA ALA A 135 15.63 -9.94 -4.87
C ALA A 135 16.62 -10.90 -5.55
N ARG A 136 16.13 -12.02 -6.12
CA ARG A 136 16.96 -12.96 -6.89
C ARG A 136 17.53 -12.35 -8.16
N LEU A 137 16.73 -11.59 -8.92
CA LEU A 137 17.19 -10.91 -10.13
C LEU A 137 18.28 -9.88 -9.82
N ALA A 138 18.11 -9.11 -8.74
CA ALA A 138 19.11 -8.16 -8.26
C ALA A 138 20.41 -8.88 -7.85
N ALA A 139 20.32 -10.07 -7.24
CA ALA A 139 21.48 -10.88 -6.86
C ALA A 139 22.18 -11.54 -8.07
N SER A 140 21.45 -11.83 -9.15
CA SER A 140 22.00 -12.47 -10.37
C SER A 140 22.60 -11.50 -11.38
N SER A 141 22.43 -10.19 -11.18
CA SER A 141 22.91 -9.18 -12.12
C SER A 141 24.44 -9.14 -12.10
N PRO A 142 25.13 -9.43 -13.22
CA PRO A 142 26.59 -9.39 -13.27
C PRO A 142 27.08 -7.97 -12.92
N PRO A 143 28.27 -7.82 -12.31
CA PRO A 143 28.89 -6.52 -12.10
C PRO A 143 28.91 -5.78 -13.43
N SER A 144 28.08 -4.74 -13.55
CA SER A 144 28.02 -3.93 -14.77
C SER A 144 29.42 -3.35 -15.00
N SER A 145 29.99 -3.61 -16.17
CA SER A 145 31.32 -3.12 -16.58
C SER A 145 31.39 -1.61 -16.77
N SER A 146 30.31 -0.87 -16.48
CA SER A 146 30.36 0.57 -16.36
C SER A 146 31.24 0.92 -15.16
N SER A 147 32.32 1.62 -15.44
CA SER A 147 33.38 2.07 -14.53
C SER A 147 32.91 3.04 -13.43
N SER A 148 31.63 3.04 -13.07
CA SER A 148 31.15 3.75 -11.88
C SER A 148 31.58 2.97 -10.64
N PRO A 149 32.49 3.50 -9.81
CA PRO A 149 33.01 2.81 -8.63
C PRO A 149 31.96 2.64 -7.51
N ASN A 150 30.70 3.02 -7.72
CA ASN A 150 29.62 2.83 -6.76
C ASN A 150 28.64 1.74 -7.20
N THR A 151 28.89 0.56 -6.61
CA THR A 151 27.91 -0.29 -5.93
C THR A 151 26.85 -1.00 -6.79
N ASN A 152 27.26 -2.11 -7.40
CA ASN A 152 26.32 -3.18 -7.76
C ASN A 152 26.04 -4.10 -6.55
N THR A 153 25.84 -3.51 -5.36
CA THR A 153 25.49 -4.26 -4.15
C THR A 153 23.97 -4.40 -4.10
N PRO A 154 23.42 -5.63 -4.02
CA PRO A 154 21.99 -5.82 -3.88
C PRO A 154 21.45 -4.97 -2.72
N ARG A 155 20.35 -4.24 -2.94
CA ARG A 155 19.68 -3.50 -1.88
C ARG A 155 19.14 -4.51 -0.87
N THR A 156 19.69 -4.51 0.35
CA THR A 156 19.27 -5.42 1.44
C THR A 156 18.40 -4.73 2.50
N THR A 157 18.32 -3.39 2.47
CA THR A 157 17.53 -2.59 3.42
C THR A 157 16.86 -1.39 2.76
N THR A 158 15.81 -0.88 3.39
CA THR A 158 15.10 0.37 3.07
C THR A 158 14.91 1.19 4.35
N ARG A 159 14.55 2.47 4.27
CA ARG A 159 14.24 3.26 5.48
C ARG A 159 12.74 3.41 5.71
N ASP A 160 11.95 3.28 4.68
CA ASP A 160 10.53 3.55 4.68
C ASP A 160 9.80 2.62 3.70
N ILE A 161 8.47 2.68 3.79
CA ILE A 161 7.52 2.04 2.91
C ILE A 161 6.74 3.14 2.21
N ASP A 162 6.97 3.30 0.90
CA ASP A 162 6.21 4.22 0.08
C ASP A 162 4.86 3.61 -0.32
N TYR A 163 3.78 4.36 -0.19
CA TYR A 163 2.44 3.91 -0.58
C TYR A 163 1.65 4.97 -1.33
N ILE A 164 0.69 4.51 -2.14
CA ILE A 164 -0.17 5.40 -2.96
C ILE A 164 -1.37 5.87 -2.13
N ALA A 165 -1.24 7.01 -1.46
CA ALA A 165 -2.27 7.55 -0.56
C ALA A 165 -3.57 7.92 -1.27
N ARG A 166 -3.51 8.52 -2.47
CA ARG A 166 -4.70 8.85 -3.27
C ARG A 166 -5.52 7.62 -3.62
N ALA A 167 -4.88 6.51 -4.01
CA ALA A 167 -5.58 5.27 -4.34
C ALA A 167 -6.30 4.68 -3.12
N PHE A 168 -5.61 4.66 -1.96
CA PHE A 168 -6.19 4.20 -0.71
C PHE A 168 -7.40 5.03 -0.28
N ALA A 169 -7.28 6.36 -0.31
CA ALA A 169 -8.37 7.26 0.05
C ALA A 169 -9.56 7.18 -0.92
N ALA A 170 -9.29 7.10 -2.23
CA ALA A 170 -10.33 7.00 -3.25
C ALA A 170 -11.15 5.69 -3.09
N GLU A 171 -10.50 4.57 -2.79
CA GLU A 171 -11.20 3.30 -2.50
C GLU A 171 -12.13 3.43 -1.29
N TRP A 172 -11.64 3.99 -0.19
CA TRP A 172 -12.43 4.11 1.04
C TRP A 172 -13.51 5.18 1.00
N ALA A 173 -13.33 6.23 0.21
CA ALA A 173 -14.36 7.23 -0.05
C ALA A 173 -15.61 6.62 -0.71
N GLN A 174 -15.44 5.60 -1.57
CA GLN A 174 -16.57 4.84 -2.16
C GLN A 174 -17.39 4.08 -1.11
N TYR A 175 -16.81 3.84 0.07
CA TYR A 175 -17.46 3.20 1.21
C TYR A 175 -17.90 4.20 2.30
N GLY A 176 -17.85 5.52 2.03
CA GLY A 176 -18.24 6.56 2.97
C GLY A 176 -17.21 6.84 4.07
N VAL A 177 -15.97 6.36 3.93
CA VAL A 177 -14.87 6.61 4.88
C VAL A 177 -13.94 7.68 4.30
N TYR A 178 -14.25 8.94 4.58
CA TYR A 178 -13.52 10.10 4.04
C TYR A 178 -12.23 10.43 4.81
N ASP A 179 -12.08 9.92 6.03
CA ASP A 179 -10.93 10.09 6.92
C ASP A 179 -9.93 8.91 6.85
N ALA A 180 -9.97 8.12 5.77
CA ALA A 180 -9.19 6.89 5.64
C ALA A 180 -7.68 7.09 5.83
N ASN A 181 -7.11 8.15 5.25
CA ASN A 181 -5.67 8.44 5.39
C ASN A 181 -5.30 8.76 6.84
N GLU A 182 -6.14 9.51 7.57
CA GLU A 182 -5.89 9.82 8.98
C GLU A 182 -5.96 8.56 9.85
N ARG A 183 -6.93 7.68 9.59
CA ARG A 183 -7.02 6.38 10.26
C ARG A 183 -5.80 5.50 10.01
N LEU A 184 -5.32 5.44 8.77
CA LEU A 184 -4.11 4.71 8.41
C LEU A 184 -2.87 5.31 9.09
N ARG A 185 -2.76 6.65 9.13
CA ARG A 185 -1.69 7.37 9.84
C ARG A 185 -1.69 7.03 11.33
N LEU A 186 -2.85 6.95 11.98
CA LEU A 186 -2.95 6.56 13.39
C LEU A 186 -2.45 5.13 13.62
N CYS A 187 -2.83 4.17 12.76
CA CYS A 187 -2.27 2.82 12.79
C CYS A 187 -0.74 2.83 12.58
N ALA A 188 -0.25 3.65 11.65
CA ALA A 188 1.17 3.77 11.38
C ALA A 188 1.95 4.32 12.58
N LEU A 189 1.42 5.33 13.27
CA LEU A 189 2.02 5.88 14.49
C LEU A 189 2.03 4.86 15.64
N GLU A 190 0.98 4.06 15.77
CA GLU A 190 0.91 2.99 16.77
C GLU A 190 1.95 1.90 16.50
N THR A 191 2.08 1.46 15.24
CA THR A 191 3.17 0.58 14.80
C THR A 191 4.55 1.21 15.03
N ALA A 192 4.73 2.49 14.75
CA ALA A 192 6.01 3.17 14.97
C ALA A 192 6.44 3.16 16.44
N ARG A 193 5.49 3.38 17.38
CA ARG A 193 5.77 3.29 18.82
C ARG A 193 6.22 1.89 19.22
N LEU A 194 5.55 0.85 18.72
CA LEU A 194 5.87 -0.53 19.09
C LEU A 194 7.24 -0.97 18.56
N PHE A 195 7.59 -0.59 17.33
CA PHE A 195 8.83 -1.01 16.67
C PHE A 195 9.97 0.01 16.80
N GLY A 196 9.78 1.12 17.50
CA GLY A 196 10.79 2.19 17.63
C GLY A 196 11.17 2.81 16.29
N LEU A 197 10.18 3.10 15.45
CA LEU A 197 10.36 3.73 14.14
C LEU A 197 10.10 5.24 14.23
N GLY A 198 10.59 6.00 13.24
CA GLY A 198 10.13 7.37 13.02
C GLY A 198 8.75 7.44 12.38
N ALA A 199 8.08 8.59 12.47
CA ALA A 199 6.71 8.79 11.99
C ALA A 199 6.55 8.71 10.46
N ASP A 200 7.64 8.86 9.71
CA ASP A 200 7.74 8.79 8.25
C ASP A 200 8.05 7.38 7.72
N TRP A 201 8.05 6.33 8.57
CA TRP A 201 8.32 4.96 8.13
C TRP A 201 7.30 4.44 7.09
N LEU A 202 6.07 4.95 7.10
CA LEU A 202 5.05 4.71 6.08
C LEU A 202 4.77 6.05 5.39
N ASN A 203 5.36 6.23 4.21
CA ASN A 203 5.46 7.52 3.54
C ASN A 203 4.46 7.64 2.38
N SER A 204 3.63 8.69 2.43
CA SER A 204 2.68 9.04 1.36
C SER A 204 3.24 10.03 0.34
N ASP A 205 4.35 10.70 0.64
CA ASP A 205 4.85 11.81 -0.20
C ASP A 205 5.27 11.34 -1.59
N ALA A 206 5.63 10.06 -1.70
CA ALA A 206 5.99 9.45 -2.96
C ALA A 206 4.82 9.37 -3.96
N ASP A 207 3.57 9.46 -3.50
CA ASP A 207 2.38 9.58 -4.36
C ASP A 207 2.40 10.88 -5.19
N VAL A 208 2.99 11.96 -4.68
CA VAL A 208 3.08 13.25 -5.40
C VAL A 208 3.98 13.14 -6.64
N ALA A 209 5.01 12.30 -6.57
CA ALA A 209 5.97 12.11 -7.65
C ALA A 209 5.44 11.21 -8.78
N LEU A 210 4.38 10.44 -8.52
CA LEU A 210 3.78 9.58 -9.53
C LEU A 210 2.74 10.38 -10.32
N PRO A 211 2.86 10.44 -11.68
CA PRO A 211 1.84 11.05 -12.50
C PRO A 211 0.50 10.40 -12.15
N MET A 212 -0.55 11.22 -12.04
CA MET A 212 -1.90 10.73 -11.74
C MET A 212 -2.25 9.65 -12.75
N ALA A 213 -2.08 8.40 -12.36
CA ALA A 213 -2.53 7.28 -13.15
C ALA A 213 -4.04 7.22 -12.95
N THR A 214 -4.74 8.08 -13.69
CA THR A 214 -6.20 8.21 -13.69
C THR A 214 -6.89 6.87 -14.02
N GLU A 215 -6.12 5.91 -14.57
CA GLU A 215 -6.61 4.63 -15.09
C GLU A 215 -5.86 3.37 -14.57
N CYS A 216 -4.61 3.46 -14.07
CA CYS A 216 -3.73 2.28 -14.12
C CYS A 216 -3.81 1.25 -12.98
N VAL A 217 -4.59 1.41 -11.90
CA VAL A 217 -4.49 0.46 -10.77
C VAL A 217 -5.72 -0.45 -10.64
N LEU A 218 -6.90 -0.03 -11.08
CA LEU A 218 -8.12 -0.82 -10.90
C LEU A 218 -8.27 -1.94 -11.96
N PHE A 219 -7.82 -1.73 -13.20
CA PHE A 219 -7.97 -2.71 -14.28
C PHE A 219 -7.00 -3.90 -14.16
N PHE A 220 -5.80 -3.66 -13.63
CA PHE A 220 -4.77 -4.70 -13.50
C PHE A 220 -4.98 -5.63 -12.30
N LEU A 221 -5.53 -5.12 -11.20
CA LEU A 221 -5.87 -5.90 -10.01
C LEU A 221 -6.98 -6.93 -10.26
N THR A 222 -7.97 -6.54 -11.06
CA THR A 222 -9.13 -7.39 -11.38
C THR A 222 -8.72 -8.63 -12.19
N ARG A 223 -7.75 -8.51 -13.10
CA ARG A 223 -7.32 -9.61 -13.99
C ARG A 223 -6.30 -10.58 -13.37
N VAL A 224 -5.54 -10.14 -12.38
CA VAL A 224 -4.55 -10.98 -11.66
C VAL A 224 -5.23 -11.85 -10.60
N LEU A 225 -6.25 -11.34 -9.93
CA LEU A 225 -7.07 -12.13 -8.99
C LEU A 225 -7.87 -13.24 -9.70
N GLU A 226 -8.26 -13.03 -10.95
CA GLU A 226 -9.03 -14.00 -11.74
C GLU A 226 -8.17 -15.19 -12.25
N ARG A 227 -6.85 -14.99 -12.40
CA ARG A 227 -5.92 -16.05 -12.87
C ARG A 227 -5.25 -16.85 -11.76
N LEU A 228 -5.21 -16.33 -10.53
CA LEU A 228 -4.54 -17.00 -9.40
C LEU A 228 -5.51 -17.75 -8.47
N ASN A 229 -6.79 -17.85 -8.83
CA ASN A 229 -7.79 -18.44 -7.97
C ASN A 229 -8.60 -19.61 -8.60
N PRO A 230 -7.98 -20.77 -8.92
CA PRO A 230 -8.73 -22.01 -8.92
C PRO A 230 -8.95 -22.41 -7.46
N ARG A 231 -10.01 -21.89 -6.83
CA ARG A 231 -10.56 -22.25 -5.49
C ARG A 231 -9.57 -22.83 -4.46
N PRO A 232 -9.17 -22.11 -3.40
CA PRO A 232 -8.47 -22.68 -2.27
C PRO A 232 -9.49 -23.09 -1.20
N SER A 233 -9.33 -24.29 -0.66
CA SER A 233 -9.94 -24.65 0.61
C SER A 233 -9.46 -23.69 1.70
N LEU A 234 -10.40 -23.25 2.54
CA LEU A 234 -10.22 -22.47 3.77
C LEU A 234 -8.84 -22.63 4.46
N ALA A 235 -7.95 -21.66 4.25
CA ALA A 235 -6.81 -21.41 5.14
C ALA A 235 -6.50 -19.91 5.16
N CYS A 236 -6.46 -19.33 6.37
CA CYS A 236 -6.07 -17.95 6.64
C CYS A 236 -4.62 -17.71 6.18
N ALA A 237 -4.42 -17.08 5.03
CA ALA A 237 -3.09 -16.63 4.61
C ALA A 237 -3.17 -15.16 4.21
N THR A 238 -2.38 -14.33 4.90
CA THR A 238 -2.01 -12.99 4.42
C THR A 238 -1.29 -13.16 3.09
N GLY A 239 -1.89 -12.70 2.00
CA GLY A 239 -1.38 -12.88 0.65
C GLY A 239 -0.68 -11.63 0.14
N ILE A 240 0.53 -11.79 -0.38
CA ILE A 240 1.22 -10.77 -1.18
C ILE A 240 0.98 -11.16 -2.64
N LEU A 241 0.25 -10.35 -3.42
CA LEU A 241 0.14 -10.61 -4.85
C LEU A 241 1.12 -9.72 -5.60
N TYR A 242 1.92 -10.36 -6.43
CA TYR A 242 2.85 -9.73 -7.34
C TYR A 242 2.21 -9.58 -8.73
N SER A 243 2.33 -8.39 -9.33
CA SER A 243 1.95 -8.17 -10.73
C SER A 243 3.19 -8.25 -11.62
N PRO A 244 3.28 -9.21 -12.57
CA PRO A 244 4.40 -9.26 -13.50
C PRO A 244 4.39 -8.14 -14.56
N ALA A 245 3.32 -7.33 -14.63
CA ALA A 245 3.16 -6.27 -15.63
C ALA A 245 3.69 -4.89 -15.18
N SER A 246 3.98 -4.71 -13.89
CA SER A 246 4.62 -3.52 -13.34
C SER A 246 5.62 -3.97 -12.30
N ALA A 247 6.92 -3.89 -12.63
CA ALA A 247 8.00 -4.34 -11.76
C ALA A 247 8.09 -3.54 -10.43
N ASP A 248 7.32 -2.46 -10.30
CA ASP A 248 7.53 -1.44 -9.27
C ASP A 248 6.46 -1.44 -8.16
N SER A 249 5.47 -2.34 -8.21
CA SER A 249 4.35 -2.32 -7.26
C SER A 249 4.00 -3.70 -6.70
N CYS A 250 3.71 -3.75 -5.40
CA CYS A 250 3.14 -4.93 -4.73
C CYS A 250 1.83 -4.54 -4.06
N ILE A 251 0.83 -5.43 -4.15
CA ILE A 251 -0.44 -5.24 -3.44
C ILE A 251 -0.47 -6.20 -2.26
N PHE A 252 -0.65 -5.62 -1.08
CA PHE A 252 -0.84 -6.36 0.15
C PHE A 252 -2.33 -6.50 0.42
N PHE A 253 -2.73 -7.75 0.67
CA PHE A 253 -4.08 -8.10 1.04
C PHE A 253 -4.12 -8.49 2.50
N PHE A 254 -4.92 -7.75 3.27
CA PHE A 254 -5.25 -8.12 4.63
C PHE A 254 -6.60 -8.83 4.62
N PRO A 255 -6.63 -10.17 4.80
CA PRO A 255 -7.90 -10.87 4.86
C PRO A 255 -8.70 -10.40 6.08
N PRO A 256 -10.05 -10.41 6.00
CA PRO A 256 -10.87 -10.16 7.16
C PRO A 256 -10.53 -11.17 8.27
N LEU A 257 -10.34 -10.70 9.50
CA LEU A 257 -10.14 -11.58 10.65
C LEU A 257 -11.37 -12.51 10.77
N PRO A 258 -11.18 -13.82 11.03
CA PRO A 258 -12.30 -14.70 11.29
C PRO A 258 -13.11 -14.19 12.48
N PRO A 259 -14.44 -14.35 12.49
CA PRO A 259 -15.26 -13.94 13.62
C PRO A 259 -14.74 -14.64 14.89
N SER A 260 -14.38 -13.84 15.90
CA SER A 260 -14.00 -14.38 17.21
C SER A 260 -15.21 -15.16 17.74
N ARG A 261 -15.04 -16.47 17.96
CA ARG A 261 -16.05 -17.28 18.65
C ARG A 261 -16.12 -16.75 20.08
N ALA A 262 -17.19 -16.04 20.40
CA ALA A 262 -17.53 -15.72 21.77
C ALA A 262 -17.66 -17.05 22.55
N HIS A 263 -16.81 -17.22 23.57
CA HIS A 263 -16.87 -18.31 24.54
C HIS A 263 -17.71 -17.90 25.75
#